data_AF-A0A5N4E4U8-F1
#
_entry.id   AF-A0A5N4E4U8-F1
#
_cell.length_a   1.000
_cell.length_b   1.000
_cell.length_c   1.000
_cell.angle_alpha   90.00
_cell.angle_beta   90.00
_cell.angle_gamma   90.00
#
_symmetry.space_group_name_H-M   'P 1'
#
loop_
_entity.id
_entity.type
_entity.pdbx_description
1 polymer ?
#
loop_
_entity_poly.entity_id
_entity_poly.type
_entity_poly.pdbx_seq_one_letter_code
_entity_poly.pdbx_strand_id
1 'polypeptide(L)'
;MTATVTVEPAGRCPWDEPVRIAVRGLAPGQRVTLRASLRDEKGALFRAHARYCADAHGGLDLGRAPALGGSFAGLEPMGLFWALEPEKPLVQLVKRDVLTPFAVKLEVLDGHEPDTERLLGQTVHERDLLPPGVRREPVRAGRVRATLFLPPGAGPFPGIIDLFGSGGGLCEYRASLLAGHGFVVLALAFFRFEDLPKYLNDVCLEYFEEAVDFMLQHPKVKGPSVGLLGFSKGGDLCLSMASFLKSITATVVINACVANTIAPLRYKDMIIPDLSNDTAKSLDPEGGPVLGSGQLKAHAVVQTESWKIILELFHLHLE
;
A
#
# COMPACT_ATOMS: atom_id res chain seq x y z
N MET A 1 35.99 8.65 -12.86
CA MET A 1 34.86 9.58 -12.84
C MET A 1 33.84 9.04 -11.85
N THR A 2 33.16 9.90 -11.08
CA THR A 2 32.14 9.46 -10.12
C THR A 2 30.89 9.03 -10.88
N ALA A 3 30.34 7.86 -10.56
CA ALA A 3 29.10 7.39 -11.20
C ALA A 3 27.94 8.28 -10.76
N THR A 4 27.08 8.67 -11.70
CA THR A 4 25.90 9.49 -11.43
C THR A 4 24.66 8.64 -11.54
N VAL A 5 23.84 8.60 -10.47
CA VAL A 5 22.55 7.90 -10.44
C VAL A 5 21.44 8.91 -10.68
N THR A 6 20.61 8.65 -11.69
CA THR A 6 19.45 9.49 -12.04
C THR A 6 18.17 8.69 -11.89
N VAL A 7 17.14 9.34 -11.33
CA VAL A 7 15.79 8.79 -11.23
C VAL A 7 14.85 9.69 -12.02
N GLU A 8 13.98 9.12 -12.84
CA GLU A 8 12.96 9.83 -13.60
C GLU A 8 11.57 9.33 -13.17
N PRO A 9 10.64 10.22 -12.77
CA PRO A 9 10.81 11.67 -12.61
C PRO A 9 11.84 12.05 -11.52
N ALA A 10 12.55 13.16 -11.73
CA ALA A 10 13.65 13.61 -10.85
C ALA A 10 13.18 14.21 -9.52
N GLY A 11 11.92 14.64 -9.45
CA GLY A 11 11.30 15.16 -8.23
C GLY A 11 10.76 14.05 -7.33
N ARG A 12 9.98 14.46 -6.33
CA ARG A 12 9.18 13.52 -5.55
C ARG A 12 8.12 12.89 -6.43
N CYS A 13 7.82 11.62 -6.20
CA CYS A 13 6.74 10.93 -6.88
C CYS A 13 5.91 10.10 -5.88
N PRO A 14 4.63 9.86 -6.17
CA PRO A 14 3.80 8.97 -5.36
C PRO A 14 4.38 7.56 -5.26
N TRP A 15 4.13 6.90 -4.13
CA TRP A 15 4.65 5.56 -3.85
C TRP A 15 4.22 4.50 -4.86
N ASP A 16 3.03 4.66 -5.46
CA ASP A 16 2.45 3.75 -6.45
C ASP A 16 2.86 4.04 -7.92
N GLU A 17 3.66 5.09 -8.17
CA GLU A 17 4.09 5.47 -9.52
C GLU A 17 5.45 4.84 -9.92
N PRO A 18 5.60 4.19 -11.08
CA PRO A 18 6.88 3.64 -11.49
C PRO A 18 7.94 4.74 -11.70
N VAL A 19 9.20 4.40 -11.43
CA VAL A 19 10.34 5.27 -11.71
C VAL A 19 11.35 4.57 -12.60
N ARG A 20 12.02 5.33 -13.46
CA ARG A 20 13.16 4.86 -14.24
C ARG A 20 14.44 5.23 -13.53
N ILE A 21 15.26 4.23 -13.23
CA ILE A 21 16.58 4.44 -12.65
C ILE A 21 17.62 4.23 -13.75
N ALA A 22 18.60 5.12 -13.83
CA ALA A 22 19.75 4.98 -14.72
C ALA A 22 21.04 5.42 -14.01
N VAL A 23 22.18 4.87 -14.47
CA VAL A 23 23.52 5.20 -14.00
C VAL A 23 24.38 5.57 -15.20
N ARG A 24 25.18 6.62 -15.06
CA ARG A 24 26.17 7.06 -16.06
C ARG A 24 27.55 7.21 -15.44
N GLY A 25 28.58 7.18 -16.27
CA GLY A 25 29.97 7.41 -15.86
C GLY A 25 30.66 6.15 -15.31
N LEU A 26 30.14 4.96 -15.64
CA LEU A 26 30.81 3.68 -15.40
C LEU A 26 31.82 3.38 -16.52
N ALA A 27 32.71 2.43 -16.30
CA ALA A 27 33.52 1.88 -17.39
C ALA A 27 32.68 0.94 -18.29
N PRO A 28 33.02 0.81 -19.58
CA PRO A 28 32.36 -0.15 -20.47
C PRO A 28 32.37 -1.56 -19.89
N GLY A 29 31.20 -2.21 -19.79
CA GLY A 29 31.09 -3.55 -19.23
C GLY A 29 31.38 -3.67 -17.73
N GLN A 30 31.49 -2.55 -17.00
CA GLN A 30 31.78 -2.56 -15.57
C GLN A 30 30.69 -3.33 -14.81
N ARG A 31 31.13 -4.26 -13.96
CA ARG A 31 30.27 -4.98 -13.02
C ARG A 31 29.95 -4.09 -11.84
N VAL A 32 28.68 -3.94 -11.52
CA VAL A 32 28.22 -3.12 -10.41
C VAL A 32 27.09 -3.81 -9.66
N THR A 33 26.92 -3.44 -8.40
CA THR A 33 25.77 -3.82 -7.57
C THR A 33 24.98 -2.57 -7.24
N LEU A 34 23.69 -2.54 -7.58
CA LEU A 34 22.78 -1.51 -7.12
C LEU A 34 22.12 -1.96 -5.83
N ARG A 35 22.05 -1.07 -4.85
CA ARG A 35 21.41 -1.31 -3.56
C ARG A 35 20.39 -0.21 -3.27
N ALA A 36 19.18 -0.62 -2.92
CA ALA A 36 18.17 0.25 -2.34
C ALA A 36 18.09 0.00 -0.83
N SER A 37 17.93 1.08 -0.07
CA SER A 37 17.67 0.99 1.36
C SER A 37 16.70 2.09 1.81
N LEU A 38 15.82 1.75 2.75
CA LEU A 38 14.97 2.72 3.42
C LEU A 38 14.82 2.36 4.89
N ARG A 39 14.57 3.38 5.72
CA ARG A 39 14.16 3.19 7.11
C ARG A 39 12.70 3.58 7.25
N ASP A 40 11.96 2.77 7.98
CA ASP A 40 10.56 3.04 8.28
C ASP A 40 10.39 4.00 9.45
N GLU A 41 9.15 4.32 9.80
CA GLU A 41 8.84 5.26 10.89
C GLU A 41 9.24 4.74 12.29
N LYS A 42 9.53 3.43 12.42
CA LYS A 42 10.08 2.82 13.64
C LYS A 42 11.60 2.66 13.57
N GLY A 43 12.23 3.15 12.51
CA GLY A 43 13.68 3.05 12.26
C GLY A 43 14.14 1.69 11.77
N ALA A 44 13.22 0.75 11.48
CA ALA A 44 13.57 -0.55 10.94
C ALA A 44 14.11 -0.39 9.51
N LEU A 45 15.21 -1.10 9.21
CA LEU A 45 15.91 -1.00 7.95
C LEU A 45 15.39 -2.07 6.97
N PHE A 46 15.07 -1.63 5.76
CA PHE A 46 14.71 -2.48 4.64
C PHE A 46 15.72 -2.31 3.51
N ARG A 47 16.10 -3.41 2.86
CA ARG A 47 17.11 -3.41 1.79
C ARG A 47 16.77 -4.37 0.67
N ALA A 48 17.19 -4.00 -0.54
CA ALA A 48 17.19 -4.85 -1.72
C ALA A 48 18.47 -4.57 -2.50
N HIS A 49 19.00 -5.56 -3.20
CA HIS A 49 20.13 -5.35 -4.10
C HIS A 49 20.03 -6.23 -5.34
N ALA A 50 20.63 -5.77 -6.43
CA ALA A 50 20.77 -6.55 -7.64
C ALA A 50 22.08 -6.22 -8.36
N ARG A 51 22.65 -7.24 -8.99
CA ARG A 51 23.90 -7.18 -9.76
C ARG A 51 23.61 -6.88 -11.23
N TYR A 52 24.40 -6.00 -11.81
CA TYR A 52 24.28 -5.57 -13.21
C TYR A 52 25.65 -5.44 -13.88
N CYS A 53 25.63 -5.30 -15.21
CA CYS A 53 26.79 -4.89 -16.00
C CYS A 53 26.41 -3.63 -16.79
N ALA A 54 27.32 -2.64 -16.82
CA ALA A 54 27.18 -1.48 -17.69
C ALA A 54 27.27 -1.87 -19.18
N ASP A 55 26.67 -1.07 -20.04
CA ASP A 55 26.77 -1.22 -21.49
C ASP A 55 28.16 -0.82 -22.01
N ALA A 56 28.36 -0.91 -23.33
CA ALA A 56 29.62 -0.55 -24.00
C ALA A 56 30.00 0.93 -23.89
N HIS A 57 29.06 1.79 -23.48
CA HIS A 57 29.24 3.23 -23.30
C HIS A 57 29.36 3.62 -21.82
N GLY A 58 29.37 2.66 -20.89
CA GLY A 58 29.45 2.94 -19.45
C GLY A 58 28.13 3.46 -18.87
N GLY A 59 27.01 3.16 -19.52
CA GLY A 59 25.65 3.43 -19.06
C GLY A 59 24.99 2.18 -18.47
N LEU A 60 24.04 2.38 -17.57
CA LEU A 60 23.14 1.33 -17.08
C LEU A 60 21.73 1.92 -16.99
N ASP A 61 20.74 1.28 -17.60
CA ASP A 61 19.33 1.68 -17.53
C ASP A 61 18.52 0.46 -17.10
N LEU A 62 17.87 0.55 -15.95
CA LEU A 62 17.16 -0.58 -15.34
C LEU A 62 15.87 -0.95 -16.09
N GLY A 63 15.39 -0.07 -16.97
CA GLY A 63 14.35 -0.38 -17.96
C GLY A 63 14.81 -1.26 -19.11
N ARG A 64 16.12 -1.48 -19.27
CA ARG A 64 16.72 -2.17 -20.43
C ARG A 64 17.70 -3.28 -20.06
N ALA A 65 18.40 -3.13 -18.94
CA ALA A 65 19.41 -4.07 -18.48
C ALA A 65 18.80 -5.04 -17.44
N PRO A 66 18.81 -6.35 -17.69
CA PRO A 66 18.31 -7.31 -16.72
C PRO A 66 19.25 -7.41 -15.52
N ALA A 67 18.67 -7.60 -14.33
CA ALA A 67 19.38 -7.99 -13.13
C ALA A 67 19.96 -9.41 -13.30
N LEU A 68 21.23 -9.57 -12.95
CA LEU A 68 21.98 -10.83 -13.02
C LEU A 68 21.82 -11.70 -11.76
N GLY A 69 21.11 -11.18 -10.75
CA GLY A 69 20.88 -11.85 -9.46
C GLY A 69 21.07 -10.91 -8.27
N GLY A 70 20.80 -11.42 -7.07
CA GLY A 70 20.67 -10.63 -5.84
C GLY A 70 19.31 -10.94 -5.21
N SER A 71 18.64 -9.93 -4.68
CA SER A 71 17.25 -10.01 -4.21
C SER A 71 16.27 -10.41 -5.32
N PHE A 72 16.62 -10.17 -6.59
CA PHE A 72 15.84 -10.56 -7.77
C PHE A 72 16.74 -10.70 -9.02
N ALA A 73 16.19 -11.23 -10.11
CA ALA A 73 16.85 -11.38 -11.42
C ALA A 73 15.86 -11.12 -12.56
N GLY A 74 16.38 -10.82 -13.75
CA GLY A 74 15.59 -10.50 -14.95
C GLY A 74 15.35 -9.00 -15.16
N LEU A 75 14.57 -8.65 -16.18
CA LEU A 75 14.26 -7.26 -16.51
C LEU A 75 13.13 -6.74 -15.60
N GLU A 76 13.53 -6.21 -14.44
CA GLU A 76 12.63 -5.81 -13.36
C GLU A 76 12.93 -4.36 -12.94
N PRO A 77 12.40 -3.34 -13.64
CA PRO A 77 12.78 -1.94 -13.42
C PRO A 77 12.48 -1.43 -12.00
N MET A 78 11.40 -1.92 -11.39
CA MET A 78 10.99 -1.62 -10.02
C MET A 78 11.46 -2.65 -8.98
N GLY A 79 12.33 -3.59 -9.38
CA GLY A 79 12.84 -4.67 -8.51
C GLY A 79 13.44 -4.19 -7.20
N LEU A 80 14.18 -3.08 -7.23
CA LEU A 80 14.80 -2.50 -6.05
C LEU A 80 13.79 -1.96 -5.01
N PHE A 81 12.53 -1.75 -5.38
CA PHE A 81 11.48 -1.29 -4.47
C PHE A 81 10.64 -2.46 -3.94
N TRP A 82 10.16 -3.33 -4.83
CA TRP A 82 9.27 -4.41 -4.39
C TRP A 82 10.01 -5.56 -3.69
N ALA A 83 11.31 -5.73 -3.94
CA ALA A 83 12.12 -6.77 -3.32
C ALA A 83 12.76 -6.30 -2.00
N LEU A 84 12.31 -5.18 -1.42
CA LEU A 84 12.80 -4.69 -0.14
C LEU A 84 12.43 -5.68 0.98
N GLU A 85 13.45 -6.17 1.66
CA GLU A 85 13.33 -7.09 2.79
C GLU A 85 13.80 -6.43 4.08
N PRO A 86 13.15 -6.72 5.22
CA PRO A 86 13.60 -6.21 6.50
C PRO A 86 14.94 -6.86 6.89
N GLU A 87 15.85 -6.08 7.46
CA GLU A 87 17.10 -6.61 8.02
C GLU A 87 16.85 -7.58 9.19
N LYS A 88 15.74 -7.39 9.91
CA LYS A 88 15.32 -8.26 11.01
C LYS A 88 14.14 -9.12 10.54
N PRO A 89 14.19 -10.46 10.73
CA PRO A 89 13.07 -11.33 10.39
C PRO A 89 11.76 -10.88 11.04
N LEU A 90 10.64 -11.14 10.35
CA LEU A 90 9.26 -10.89 10.83
C LEU A 90 8.89 -9.41 11.05
N VAL A 91 9.75 -8.46 10.66
CA VAL A 91 9.42 -7.03 10.73
C VAL A 91 8.62 -6.61 9.50
N GLN A 92 7.43 -6.06 9.72
CA GLN A 92 6.62 -5.45 8.67
C GLN A 92 6.97 -3.97 8.49
N LEU A 93 6.91 -3.49 7.24
CA LEU A 93 7.14 -2.09 6.92
C LEU A 93 6.05 -1.21 7.52
N VAL A 94 6.43 -0.23 8.35
CA VAL A 94 5.46 0.67 8.98
C VAL A 94 5.44 2.04 8.29
N LYS A 95 4.26 2.38 7.75
CA LYS A 95 3.91 3.72 7.28
C LYS A 95 2.56 4.13 7.87
N ARG A 96 2.54 5.15 8.74
CA ARG A 96 1.35 5.70 9.39
C ARG A 96 1.12 7.15 9.02
N ASP A 97 2.18 7.95 8.94
CA ASP A 97 2.09 9.36 8.59
C ASP A 97 2.21 9.56 7.08
N VAL A 98 1.08 9.70 6.39
CA VAL A 98 1.07 9.91 4.94
C VAL A 98 1.62 11.27 4.50
N LEU A 99 1.82 12.22 5.43
CA LEU A 99 2.35 13.56 5.12
C LEU A 99 3.87 13.56 4.91
N THR A 100 4.56 12.50 5.32
CA THR A 100 5.99 12.36 5.15
C THR A 100 6.31 11.30 4.09
N PRO A 101 7.26 11.56 3.17
CA PRO A 101 7.67 10.56 2.19
C PRO A 101 8.50 9.45 2.82
N PHE A 102 8.64 8.34 2.10
CA PHE A 102 9.77 7.44 2.29
C PHE A 102 11.00 7.95 1.52
N ALA A 103 12.14 8.07 2.20
CA ALA A 103 13.41 8.36 1.56
C ALA A 103 14.11 7.04 1.20
N VAL A 104 14.17 6.71 -0.10
CA VAL A 104 14.86 5.52 -0.61
C VAL A 104 16.26 5.91 -1.06
N LYS A 105 17.26 5.44 -0.34
CA LYS A 105 18.67 5.63 -0.72
C LYS A 105 19.05 4.59 -1.76
N LEU A 106 19.52 5.06 -2.90
CA LEU A 106 20.05 4.25 -4.00
C LEU A 106 21.56 4.39 -4.05
N GLU A 107 22.27 3.27 -4.05
CA GLU A 107 23.73 3.20 -4.08
C GLU A 107 24.19 2.35 -5.26
N VAL A 108 25.29 2.75 -5.89
CA VAL A 108 26.01 1.97 -6.91
C VAL A 108 27.35 1.58 -6.31
N LEU A 109 27.57 0.28 -6.16
CA LEU A 109 28.77 -0.31 -5.59
C LEU A 109 29.58 -0.99 -6.70
N ASP A 110 30.90 -0.95 -6.56
CA ASP A 110 31.82 -1.58 -7.52
C ASP A 110 31.84 -3.10 -7.38
N GLY A 111 31.76 -3.81 -8.50
CA GLY A 111 31.84 -5.26 -8.53
C GLY A 111 30.56 -6.00 -8.12
N HIS A 112 30.70 -7.32 -8.08
CA HIS A 112 29.64 -8.28 -7.71
C HIS A 112 29.94 -9.01 -6.40
N GLU A 113 31.16 -8.82 -5.86
CA GLU A 113 31.61 -9.49 -4.65
C GLU A 113 31.09 -8.75 -3.41
N PRO A 114 30.64 -9.47 -2.36
CA PRO A 114 30.12 -8.86 -1.13
C PRO A 114 31.14 -7.95 -0.41
N ASP A 115 32.43 -8.28 -0.54
CA ASP A 115 33.50 -7.65 0.26
C ASP A 115 34.08 -6.39 -0.39
N THR A 116 33.72 -6.09 -1.64
CA THR A 116 34.15 -4.89 -2.36
C THR A 116 33.06 -3.81 -2.33
N GLU A 117 32.67 -3.34 -1.13
CA GLU A 117 31.67 -2.27 -0.97
C GLU A 117 32.21 -0.86 -1.34
N ARG A 118 32.97 -0.74 -2.43
CA ARG A 118 33.43 0.58 -2.89
C ARG A 118 32.26 1.33 -3.53
N LEU A 119 31.82 2.41 -2.89
CA LEU A 119 30.77 3.29 -3.40
C LEU A 119 31.26 4.06 -4.64
N LEU A 120 30.55 3.90 -5.77
CA LEU A 120 30.80 4.61 -7.03
C LEU A 120 29.90 5.85 -7.19
N GLY A 121 28.69 5.80 -6.64
CA GLY A 121 27.70 6.86 -6.71
C GLY A 121 26.48 6.56 -5.82
N GLN A 122 25.75 7.60 -5.44
CA GLN A 122 24.52 7.46 -4.66
C GLN A 122 23.55 8.59 -4.96
N THR A 123 22.27 8.35 -4.69
CA THR A 123 21.22 9.39 -4.63
C THR A 123 20.16 8.99 -3.61
N VAL A 124 19.31 9.94 -3.22
CA VAL A 124 18.13 9.68 -2.40
C VAL A 124 16.92 10.10 -3.20
N HIS A 125 15.96 9.18 -3.33
CA HIS A 125 14.71 9.43 -4.01
C HIS A 125 13.56 9.37 -3.00
N GLU A 126 12.83 10.47 -2.86
CA GLU A 126 11.69 10.59 -1.95
C GLU A 126 10.40 10.15 -2.65
N ARG A 127 9.66 9.27 -2.00
CA ARG A 127 8.40 8.72 -2.49
C ARG A 127 7.26 9.12 -1.56
N ASP A 128 6.37 9.96 -2.07
CA ASP A 128 5.26 10.54 -1.33
C ASP A 128 4.12 9.52 -1.14
N LEU A 129 3.44 9.60 0.01
CA LEU A 129 2.21 8.84 0.26
C LEU A 129 0.96 9.69 0.09
N LEU A 130 1.11 11.02 0.14
CA LEU A 130 0.08 11.99 -0.19
C LEU A 130 0.37 12.57 -1.57
N PRO A 131 -0.37 12.17 -2.62
CA PRO A 131 -0.14 12.68 -3.97
C PRO A 131 -0.31 14.20 -4.07
N PRO A 132 0.34 14.86 -5.06
CA PRO A 132 0.28 16.31 -5.21
C PRO A 132 -1.15 16.86 -5.28
N GLY A 133 -1.45 17.86 -4.44
CA GLY A 133 -2.75 18.53 -4.42
C GLY A 133 -3.88 17.78 -3.72
N VAL A 134 -3.66 16.52 -3.29
CA VAL A 134 -4.62 15.80 -2.45
C VAL A 134 -4.68 16.46 -1.08
N ARG A 135 -5.90 16.75 -0.60
CA ARG A 135 -6.14 17.32 0.73
C ARG A 135 -6.50 16.21 1.71
N ARG A 136 -5.90 16.26 2.90
CA ARG A 136 -6.17 15.36 4.02
C ARG A 136 -7.01 16.06 5.07
N GLU A 137 -8.19 15.54 5.36
CA GLU A 137 -9.16 16.13 6.29
C GLU A 137 -9.59 15.08 7.34
N PRO A 138 -9.09 15.16 8.58
CA PRO A 138 -9.55 14.27 9.65
C PRO A 138 -11.05 14.45 9.96
N VAL A 139 -11.79 13.35 10.09
CA VAL A 139 -13.26 13.33 10.25
C VAL A 139 -13.67 12.81 11.62
N ARG A 140 -14.31 13.69 12.41
CA ARG A 140 -14.90 13.41 13.74
C ARG A 140 -16.38 13.82 13.69
N ALA A 141 -17.19 13.02 13.00
CA ALA A 141 -18.62 13.31 12.77
C ALA A 141 -19.49 12.29 13.50
N GLY A 142 -20.25 12.73 14.51
CA GLY A 142 -20.96 11.80 15.40
C GLY A 142 -19.99 10.82 16.03
N ARG A 143 -20.22 9.51 15.83
CA ARG A 143 -19.28 8.45 16.25
C ARG A 143 -18.26 8.04 15.18
N VAL A 144 -18.41 8.48 13.93
CA VAL A 144 -17.49 8.16 12.83
C VAL A 144 -16.12 8.76 13.14
N ARG A 145 -15.08 7.93 13.09
CA ARG A 145 -13.67 8.33 13.16
C ARG A 145 -12.93 7.86 11.93
N ALA A 146 -12.45 8.83 11.16
CA ALA A 146 -11.89 8.58 9.85
C ALA A 146 -10.94 9.71 9.42
N THR A 147 -10.32 9.54 8.25
CA THR A 147 -9.65 10.62 7.52
C THR A 147 -10.17 10.62 6.09
N LEU A 148 -10.65 11.77 5.63
CA LEU A 148 -11.12 11.99 4.28
C LEU A 148 -9.98 12.54 3.42
N PHE A 149 -9.76 11.94 2.26
CA PHE A 149 -8.82 12.41 1.26
C PHE A 149 -9.60 12.94 0.06
N LEU A 150 -9.29 14.18 -0.32
CA LEU A 150 -9.97 14.88 -1.41
C LEU A 150 -8.98 15.11 -2.56
N PRO A 151 -9.32 14.69 -3.79
CA PRO A 151 -8.49 14.95 -4.96
C PRO A 151 -8.43 16.46 -5.25
N PRO A 152 -7.39 16.93 -5.95
CA PRO A 152 -7.34 18.31 -6.42
C PRO A 152 -8.46 18.60 -7.43
N GLY A 153 -8.99 19.82 -7.42
CA GLY A 153 -9.98 20.29 -8.40
C GLY A 153 -11.36 20.63 -7.83
N ALA A 154 -12.24 21.06 -8.75
CA ALA A 154 -13.57 21.56 -8.40
C ALA A 154 -14.52 20.45 -7.91
N GLY A 155 -14.36 19.23 -8.40
CA GLY A 155 -15.29 18.12 -8.12
C GLY A 155 -16.70 18.38 -8.70
N PRO A 156 -17.72 17.62 -8.25
CA PRO A 156 -17.61 16.49 -7.32
C PRO A 156 -16.89 15.29 -7.95
N PHE A 157 -16.51 14.33 -7.12
CA PHE A 157 -15.74 13.14 -7.48
C PHE A 157 -16.42 11.88 -6.95
N PRO A 158 -16.18 10.71 -7.54
CA PRO A 158 -16.71 9.46 -7.00
C PRO A 158 -16.15 9.18 -5.59
N GLY A 159 -17.02 8.69 -4.70
CA GLY A 159 -16.70 8.46 -3.29
C GLY A 159 -16.38 7.00 -2.99
N ILE A 160 -15.34 6.74 -2.19
CA ILE A 160 -14.93 5.39 -1.76
C ILE A 160 -14.76 5.36 -0.24
N ILE A 161 -15.24 4.31 0.43
CA ILE A 161 -14.91 4.01 1.82
C ILE A 161 -13.86 2.90 1.84
N ASP A 162 -12.73 3.18 2.50
CA ASP A 162 -11.57 2.31 2.60
C ASP A 162 -11.47 1.67 3.99
N LEU A 163 -11.43 0.33 4.03
CA LEU A 163 -11.42 -0.47 5.25
C LEU A 163 -10.24 -1.45 5.29
N PHE A 164 -9.47 -1.37 6.38
CA PHE A 164 -8.39 -2.32 6.71
C PHE A 164 -8.86 -3.45 7.62
N GLY A 165 -7.97 -4.41 7.86
CA GLY A 165 -8.25 -5.63 8.62
C GLY A 165 -8.24 -5.46 10.15
N SER A 166 -8.11 -6.59 10.85
CA SER A 166 -8.15 -6.72 12.31
C SER A 166 -6.92 -6.19 13.06
N GLY A 167 -6.07 -5.39 12.42
CA GLY A 167 -4.96 -4.70 13.11
C GLY A 167 -5.45 -3.56 14.01
N GLY A 168 -6.58 -2.94 13.67
CA GLY A 168 -7.12 -1.77 14.35
C GLY A 168 -6.31 -0.50 14.10
N GLY A 169 -6.75 0.59 14.72
CA GLY A 169 -6.22 1.92 14.41
C GLY A 169 -6.77 2.45 13.09
N LEU A 170 -6.10 3.45 12.53
CA LEU A 170 -6.40 4.03 11.23
C LEU A 170 -5.20 3.85 10.29
N CYS A 171 -5.45 3.27 9.12
CA CYS A 171 -4.46 3.13 8.05
C CYS A 171 -4.87 4.05 6.90
N GLU A 172 -4.03 5.03 6.57
CA GLU A 172 -4.40 6.08 5.62
C GLU A 172 -3.75 5.93 4.24
N TYR A 173 -2.64 5.20 4.15
CA TYR A 173 -1.77 5.18 2.97
C TYR A 173 -2.46 4.70 1.69
N ARG A 174 -3.43 3.77 1.77
CA ARG A 174 -4.17 3.33 0.59
C ARG A 174 -5.17 4.37 0.12
N ALA A 175 -5.92 4.97 1.06
CA ALA A 175 -6.87 6.02 0.76
C ALA A 175 -6.20 7.29 0.21
N SER A 176 -5.04 7.67 0.76
CA SER A 176 -4.29 8.85 0.31
C SER A 176 -3.79 8.68 -1.12
N LEU A 177 -3.22 7.52 -1.47
CA LEU A 177 -2.79 7.22 -2.83
C LEU A 177 -3.98 7.14 -3.80
N LEU A 178 -5.07 6.47 -3.39
CA LEU A 178 -6.27 6.33 -4.23
C LEU A 178 -6.92 7.70 -4.55
N ALA A 179 -6.85 8.66 -3.62
CA ALA A 179 -7.31 10.02 -3.90
C ALA A 179 -6.47 10.76 -4.95
N GLY A 180 -5.22 10.33 -5.20
CA GLY A 180 -4.42 10.82 -6.34
C GLY A 180 -5.01 10.45 -7.69
N HIS A 181 -5.87 9.41 -7.74
CA HIS A 181 -6.52 8.91 -8.94
C HIS A 181 -7.94 9.44 -9.14
N GLY A 182 -8.29 10.57 -8.49
CA GLY A 182 -9.55 11.27 -8.76
C GLY A 182 -10.76 10.82 -7.92
N PHE A 183 -10.53 10.09 -6.83
CA PHE A 183 -11.58 9.65 -5.91
C PHE A 183 -11.57 10.44 -4.60
N VAL A 184 -12.75 10.70 -4.03
CA VAL A 184 -12.87 11.12 -2.62
C VAL A 184 -12.86 9.86 -1.78
N VAL A 185 -11.87 9.69 -0.91
CA VAL A 185 -11.67 8.41 -0.18
C VAL A 185 -11.68 8.62 1.32
N LEU A 186 -12.55 7.89 2.01
CA LEU A 186 -12.66 7.89 3.47
C LEU A 186 -11.91 6.67 4.03
N ALA A 187 -10.71 6.89 4.58
CA ALA A 187 -10.07 5.87 5.42
C ALA A 187 -10.87 5.76 6.72
N LEU A 188 -11.54 4.63 6.94
CA LEU A 188 -12.46 4.46 8.06
C LEU A 188 -11.85 3.55 9.14
N ALA A 189 -11.71 4.06 10.36
CA ALA A 189 -11.40 3.23 11.52
C ALA A 189 -12.70 2.67 12.10
N PHE A 190 -12.65 1.50 12.74
CA PHE A 190 -13.81 0.92 13.43
C PHE A 190 -13.49 0.35 14.83
N PHE A 191 -12.20 0.30 15.22
CA PHE A 191 -11.76 -0.04 16.58
C PHE A 191 -10.28 0.34 16.79
N ARG A 192 -9.83 0.42 18.06
CA ARG A 192 -8.46 0.79 18.49
C ARG A 192 -7.98 2.14 17.95
N PHE A 193 -8.89 3.09 17.78
CA PHE A 193 -8.56 4.43 17.29
C PHE A 193 -9.38 5.48 18.06
N GLU A 194 -8.69 6.44 18.68
CA GLU A 194 -9.31 7.51 19.47
C GLU A 194 -10.28 6.96 20.52
N ASP A 195 -11.56 7.37 20.46
CA ASP A 195 -12.64 6.99 21.36
C ASP A 195 -13.45 5.77 20.88
N LEU A 196 -13.04 5.11 19.79
CA LEU A 196 -13.64 3.85 19.36
C LEU A 196 -13.34 2.69 20.32
N PRO A 197 -14.10 1.58 20.25
CA PRO A 197 -13.87 0.40 21.09
C PRO A 197 -12.42 -0.09 21.05
N LYS A 198 -11.90 -0.48 22.22
CA LYS A 198 -10.52 -0.98 22.36
C LYS A 198 -10.33 -2.39 21.78
N TYR A 199 -11.39 -3.18 21.72
CA TYR A 199 -11.37 -4.56 21.26
C TYR A 199 -12.42 -4.76 20.18
N LEU A 200 -12.11 -5.65 19.23
CA LEU A 200 -13.03 -6.04 18.17
C LEU A 200 -13.91 -7.19 18.66
N ASN A 201 -14.89 -6.88 19.53
CA ASN A 201 -15.78 -7.87 20.12
C ASN A 201 -17.25 -7.63 19.77
N ASP A 202 -17.58 -6.40 19.34
CA ASP A 202 -18.93 -5.98 19.04
C ASP A 202 -18.88 -4.98 17.88
N VAL A 203 -19.42 -5.38 16.73
CA VAL A 203 -19.42 -4.58 15.50
C VAL A 203 -20.86 -4.33 15.11
N CYS A 204 -21.24 -3.06 14.95
CA CYS A 204 -22.60 -2.66 14.57
C CYS A 204 -22.59 -2.07 13.15
N LEU A 205 -23.39 -2.61 12.23
CA LEU A 205 -23.46 -2.12 10.85
C LEU A 205 -23.96 -0.67 10.74
N GLU A 206 -24.74 -0.19 11.71
CA GLU A 206 -25.18 1.21 11.80
C GLU A 206 -23.98 2.17 11.83
N TYR A 207 -22.81 1.74 12.33
CA TYR A 207 -21.60 2.57 12.35
C TYR A 207 -21.13 2.89 10.94
N PHE A 208 -21.21 1.88 10.08
CA PHE A 208 -20.80 1.97 8.69
C PHE A 208 -21.89 2.63 7.85
N GLU A 209 -23.18 2.48 8.21
CA GLU A 209 -24.29 3.24 7.63
C GLU A 209 -24.10 4.75 7.84
N GLU A 210 -23.76 5.18 9.06
CA GLU A 210 -23.43 6.58 9.35
C GLU A 210 -22.23 7.10 8.53
N ALA A 211 -21.24 6.25 8.25
CA ALA A 211 -20.10 6.61 7.42
C ALA A 211 -20.48 6.76 5.92
N VAL A 212 -21.39 5.91 5.42
CA VAL A 212 -21.97 6.04 4.08
C VAL A 212 -22.77 7.34 3.98
N ASP A 213 -23.63 7.63 4.94
CA ASP A 213 -24.41 8.86 4.98
C ASP A 213 -23.53 10.10 5.04
N PHE A 214 -22.48 10.08 5.87
CA PHE A 214 -21.48 11.15 5.93
C PHE A 214 -20.85 11.42 4.56
N MET A 215 -20.46 10.36 3.85
CA MET A 215 -19.88 10.49 2.51
C MET A 215 -20.87 11.06 1.50
N LEU A 216 -22.11 10.57 1.47
CA LEU A 216 -23.14 11.01 0.52
C LEU A 216 -23.61 12.45 0.76
N GLN A 217 -23.48 12.96 1.99
CA GLN A 217 -23.77 14.36 2.32
C GLN A 217 -22.62 15.32 1.99
N HIS A 218 -21.42 14.80 1.72
CA HIS A 218 -20.26 15.65 1.49
C HIS A 218 -20.31 16.29 0.08
N PRO A 219 -20.15 17.63 -0.05
CA PRO A 219 -20.40 18.34 -1.32
C PRO A 219 -19.41 18.01 -2.45
N LYS A 220 -18.26 17.39 -2.12
CA LYS A 220 -17.29 16.92 -3.11
C LYS A 220 -17.53 15.47 -3.54
N VAL A 221 -18.47 14.75 -2.94
CA VAL A 221 -18.82 13.37 -3.33
C VAL A 221 -19.96 13.45 -4.35
N LYS A 222 -19.80 12.75 -5.48
CA LYS A 222 -20.73 12.82 -6.62
C LYS A 222 -22.10 12.20 -6.30
N GLY A 223 -22.12 11.12 -5.52
CA GLY A 223 -23.34 10.35 -5.27
C GLY A 223 -23.92 9.73 -6.55
N PRO A 224 -25.09 9.06 -6.48
CA PRO A 224 -25.95 8.87 -5.30
C PRO A 224 -25.48 7.76 -4.34
N SER A 225 -24.34 7.14 -4.64
CA SER A 225 -23.79 5.98 -3.94
C SER A 225 -22.27 6.09 -3.79
N VAL A 226 -21.69 5.18 -3.03
CA VAL A 226 -20.24 5.05 -2.83
C VAL A 226 -19.73 3.68 -3.29
N GLY A 227 -18.43 3.61 -3.56
CA GLY A 227 -17.68 2.36 -3.64
C GLY A 227 -17.13 1.93 -2.28
N LEU A 228 -16.87 0.63 -2.13
CA LEU A 228 -16.22 0.06 -0.95
C LEU A 228 -14.93 -0.65 -1.34
N LEU A 229 -13.86 -0.42 -0.58
CA LEU A 229 -12.58 -1.10 -0.73
C LEU A 229 -12.15 -1.71 0.61
N GLY A 230 -12.15 -3.04 0.70
CA GLY A 230 -11.88 -3.75 1.95
C GLY A 230 -10.75 -4.77 1.85
N PHE A 231 -9.88 -4.82 2.87
CA PHE A 231 -8.84 -5.84 3.00
C PHE A 231 -9.02 -6.68 4.27
N SER A 232 -8.90 -8.01 4.15
CA SER A 232 -9.03 -8.95 5.27
C SER A 232 -10.39 -8.77 5.97
N LYS A 233 -10.43 -8.53 7.30
CA LYS A 233 -11.65 -8.17 8.03
C LYS A 233 -12.37 -6.95 7.42
N GLY A 234 -11.65 -5.98 6.88
CA GLY A 234 -12.28 -4.86 6.18
C GLY A 234 -13.09 -5.32 4.96
N GLY A 235 -12.66 -6.39 4.28
CA GLY A 235 -13.38 -6.94 3.14
C GLY A 235 -14.65 -7.71 3.53
N ASP A 236 -14.64 -8.45 4.64
CA ASP A 236 -15.88 -9.10 5.12
C ASP A 236 -16.93 -8.06 5.57
N LEU A 237 -16.47 -6.93 6.13
CA LEU A 237 -17.31 -5.79 6.44
C LEU A 237 -17.85 -5.13 5.17
N CYS A 238 -17.04 -4.98 4.12
CA CYS A 238 -17.53 -4.47 2.84
C CYS A 238 -18.62 -5.37 2.23
N LEU A 239 -18.48 -6.70 2.29
CA LEU A 239 -19.53 -7.62 1.84
C LEU A 239 -20.81 -7.47 2.67
N SER A 240 -20.67 -7.33 3.98
CA SER A 240 -21.79 -7.14 4.89
C SER A 240 -22.49 -5.79 4.62
N MET A 241 -21.73 -4.70 4.46
CA MET A 241 -22.25 -3.41 4.08
C MET A 241 -23.02 -3.49 2.75
N ALA A 242 -22.43 -4.08 1.71
CA ALA A 242 -23.06 -4.23 0.41
C ALA A 242 -24.34 -5.09 0.45
N SER A 243 -24.44 -6.02 1.40
CA SER A 243 -25.59 -6.91 1.56
C SER A 243 -26.77 -6.27 2.31
N PHE A 244 -26.48 -5.37 3.26
CA PHE A 244 -27.47 -4.88 4.23
C PHE A 244 -27.75 -3.38 4.16
N LEU A 245 -26.82 -2.59 3.64
CA LEU A 245 -26.93 -1.14 3.52
C LEU A 245 -27.32 -0.75 2.09
N LYS A 246 -27.87 0.45 1.95
CA LYS A 246 -28.22 1.04 0.65
C LYS A 246 -27.07 1.89 0.11
N SER A 247 -27.18 2.31 -1.15
CA SER A 247 -26.29 3.31 -1.76
C SER A 247 -24.83 2.87 -1.88
N ILE A 248 -24.61 1.58 -2.14
CA ILE A 248 -23.31 0.99 -2.47
C ILE A 248 -23.38 0.47 -3.91
N THR A 249 -22.53 0.99 -4.79
CA THR A 249 -22.55 0.63 -6.23
C THR A 249 -21.51 -0.41 -6.60
N ALA A 250 -20.32 -0.32 -6.02
CA ALA A 250 -19.21 -1.20 -6.33
C ALA A 250 -18.49 -1.62 -5.05
N THR A 251 -18.04 -2.87 -4.98
CA THR A 251 -17.32 -3.40 -3.82
C THR A 251 -16.12 -4.21 -4.28
N VAL A 252 -14.93 -3.81 -3.83
CA VAL A 252 -13.68 -4.51 -4.03
C VAL A 252 -13.26 -5.13 -2.69
N VAL A 253 -13.00 -6.44 -2.70
CA VAL A 253 -12.55 -7.18 -1.51
C VAL A 253 -11.23 -7.88 -1.78
N ILE A 254 -10.26 -7.68 -0.89
CA ILE A 254 -8.89 -8.20 -1.02
C ILE A 254 -8.61 -9.17 0.13
N ASN A 255 -8.37 -10.45 -0.21
CA ASN A 255 -8.09 -11.52 0.77
C ASN A 255 -9.12 -11.55 1.93
N ALA A 256 -10.39 -11.42 1.58
CA ALA A 256 -11.50 -11.38 2.53
C ALA A 256 -12.15 -12.75 2.70
N CYS A 257 -12.79 -12.97 3.84
CA CYS A 257 -13.69 -14.10 4.03
C CYS A 257 -15.10 -13.68 3.58
N VAL A 258 -15.84 -14.59 2.95
CA VAL A 258 -17.26 -14.38 2.63
C VAL A 258 -18.17 -14.55 3.84
N ALA A 259 -17.69 -15.20 4.91
CA ALA A 259 -18.37 -15.29 6.19
C ALA A 259 -17.94 -14.13 7.10
N ASN A 260 -18.80 -13.75 8.05
CA ASN A 260 -18.43 -12.81 9.11
C ASN A 260 -17.40 -13.49 10.03
N THR A 261 -16.22 -12.90 10.21
CA THR A 261 -15.14 -13.47 11.03
C THR A 261 -14.83 -12.63 12.28
N ILE A 262 -14.16 -13.23 13.26
CA ILE A 262 -13.56 -12.57 14.45
C ILE A 262 -14.54 -12.05 15.51
N ALA A 263 -15.62 -11.36 15.11
CA ALA A 263 -16.57 -10.77 16.04
C ALA A 263 -18.00 -10.85 15.48
N PRO A 264 -19.02 -11.12 16.33
CA PRO A 264 -20.40 -11.05 15.92
C PRO A 264 -20.73 -9.68 15.32
N LEU A 265 -21.47 -9.69 14.21
CA LEU A 265 -21.91 -8.48 13.53
C LEU A 265 -23.38 -8.24 13.84
N ARG A 266 -23.71 -7.10 14.41
CA ARG A 266 -25.08 -6.69 14.72
C ARG A 266 -25.61 -5.71 13.69
N TYR A 267 -26.88 -5.88 13.34
CA TYR A 267 -27.61 -4.91 12.54
C TYR A 267 -29.08 -4.95 12.90
N LYS A 268 -29.59 -3.87 13.49
CA LYS A 268 -30.94 -3.78 14.06
C LYS A 268 -31.15 -4.94 15.04
N ASP A 269 -32.22 -5.71 14.87
CA ASP A 269 -32.54 -6.87 15.71
C ASP A 269 -31.82 -8.17 15.30
N MET A 270 -30.94 -8.11 14.29
CA MET A 270 -30.22 -9.27 13.75
C MET A 270 -28.80 -9.34 14.31
N ILE A 271 -28.36 -10.56 14.65
CA ILE A 271 -26.98 -10.88 15.01
C ILE A 271 -26.47 -11.93 14.04
N ILE A 272 -25.43 -11.60 13.28
CA ILE A 272 -24.70 -12.54 12.43
C ILE A 272 -23.53 -13.07 13.26
N PRO A 273 -23.51 -14.38 13.59
CA PRO A 273 -22.43 -14.95 14.38
C PRO A 273 -21.10 -14.86 13.63
N ASP A 274 -19.99 -14.84 14.35
CA ASP A 274 -18.68 -14.98 13.75
C ASP A 274 -18.35 -16.45 13.47
N LEU A 275 -17.66 -16.66 12.35
CA LEU A 275 -16.88 -17.85 12.13
C LEU A 275 -15.61 -17.73 12.98
N SER A 276 -15.54 -18.51 14.05
CA SER A 276 -14.41 -18.52 14.95
C SER A 276 -13.19 -19.19 14.31
N ASN A 277 -12.01 -18.71 14.67
CA ASN A 277 -10.75 -19.32 14.25
C ASN A 277 -10.23 -20.24 15.38
N ASP A 278 -9.99 -21.50 15.04
CA ASP A 278 -9.26 -22.42 15.92
C ASP A 278 -7.76 -22.17 15.76
N THR A 279 -7.21 -21.30 16.61
CA THR A 279 -5.80 -20.90 16.55
C THR A 279 -4.84 -22.08 16.78
N ALA A 280 -5.29 -23.17 17.40
CA ALA A 280 -4.48 -24.38 17.57
C ALA A 280 -4.17 -25.09 16.23
N LYS A 281 -4.92 -24.77 15.16
CA LYS A 281 -4.74 -25.34 13.82
C LYS A 281 -3.98 -24.44 12.85
N SER A 282 -3.52 -23.27 13.30
CA SER A 282 -2.80 -22.28 12.45
C SER A 282 -1.28 -22.46 12.54
N LEU A 283 -0.78 -23.64 12.17
CA LEU A 283 0.63 -24.01 12.24
C LEU A 283 1.27 -24.10 10.84
N ASP A 284 2.55 -23.78 10.74
CA ASP A 284 3.38 -24.01 9.56
C ASP A 284 3.76 -25.51 9.47
N PRO A 285 4.41 -25.96 8.38
CA PRO A 285 4.85 -27.36 8.25
C PRO A 285 5.82 -27.84 9.34
N GLU A 286 6.43 -26.93 10.10
CA GLU A 286 7.36 -27.20 11.21
C GLU A 286 6.71 -27.02 12.60
N GLY A 287 5.40 -26.71 12.65
CA GLY A 287 4.66 -26.50 13.89
C GLY A 287 4.78 -25.10 14.51
N GLY A 288 5.32 -24.12 13.78
CA GLY A 288 5.36 -22.71 14.17
C GLY A 288 4.07 -21.96 13.82
N PRO A 289 3.69 -20.89 14.53
CA PRO A 289 2.49 -20.11 14.18
C PRO A 289 2.68 -19.37 12.85
N VAL A 290 1.79 -19.58 11.87
CA VAL A 290 1.78 -18.81 10.61
C VAL A 290 0.96 -17.54 10.78
N LEU A 291 1.62 -16.39 10.76
CA LEU A 291 0.97 -15.08 10.62
C LEU A 291 1.39 -14.45 9.29
N GLY A 292 0.90 -15.01 8.19
CA GLY A 292 1.12 -14.53 6.84
C GLY A 292 2.51 -14.89 6.28
N SER A 293 2.54 -15.63 5.19
CA SER A 293 3.75 -15.92 4.42
C SER A 293 3.43 -15.88 2.92
N GLY A 294 4.42 -15.59 2.09
CA GLY A 294 4.28 -15.56 0.64
C GLY A 294 5.57 -15.12 -0.03
N GLN A 295 5.76 -15.51 -1.29
CA GLN A 295 6.90 -15.03 -2.07
C GLN A 295 6.72 -13.56 -2.42
N LEU A 296 7.70 -12.72 -2.05
CA LEU A 296 7.67 -11.26 -2.26
C LEU A 296 7.39 -10.87 -3.70
N LYS A 297 8.06 -11.53 -4.66
CA LYS A 297 7.85 -11.26 -6.09
C LYS A 297 6.40 -11.50 -6.51
N ALA A 298 5.84 -12.66 -6.15
CA ALA A 298 4.46 -12.98 -6.48
C ALA A 298 3.49 -11.97 -5.84
N HIS A 299 3.73 -11.60 -4.58
CA HIS A 299 2.92 -10.60 -3.90
C HIS A 299 2.97 -9.23 -4.58
N ALA A 300 4.17 -8.78 -4.96
CA ALA A 300 4.37 -7.50 -5.63
C ALA A 300 3.72 -7.43 -7.02
N VAL A 301 3.85 -8.51 -7.81
CA VAL A 301 3.20 -8.62 -9.13
C VAL A 301 1.69 -8.53 -8.96
N VAL A 302 1.13 -9.34 -8.05
CA VAL A 302 -0.32 -9.34 -7.78
C VAL A 302 -0.78 -7.97 -7.29
N GLN A 303 -0.03 -7.29 -6.42
CA GLN A 303 -0.37 -5.93 -5.99
C GLN A 303 -0.40 -4.93 -7.16
N THR A 304 0.59 -4.98 -8.05
CA THR A 304 0.68 -4.07 -9.20
C THR A 304 -0.47 -4.29 -10.19
N GLU A 305 -0.80 -5.56 -10.48
CA GLU A 305 -1.93 -5.91 -11.34
C GLU A 305 -3.27 -5.57 -10.69
N SER A 306 -3.44 -5.93 -9.42
CA SER A 306 -4.67 -5.66 -8.68
C SER A 306 -4.92 -4.17 -8.55
N TRP A 307 -3.88 -3.34 -8.33
CA TRP A 307 -4.04 -1.89 -8.24
C TRP A 307 -4.70 -1.30 -9.50
N LYS A 308 -4.26 -1.73 -10.68
CA LYS A 308 -4.87 -1.31 -11.95
C LYS A 308 -6.33 -1.76 -12.07
N ILE A 309 -6.60 -3.02 -11.75
CA ILE A 309 -7.97 -3.57 -11.79
C ILE A 309 -8.91 -2.82 -10.83
N ILE A 310 -8.42 -2.46 -9.64
CA ILE A 310 -9.19 -1.70 -8.64
C ILE A 310 -9.56 -0.32 -9.19
N LEU A 311 -8.59 0.39 -9.77
CA LEU A 311 -8.81 1.70 -10.38
C LEU A 311 -9.82 1.60 -11.53
N GLU A 312 -9.60 0.67 -12.47
CA GLU A 312 -10.49 0.45 -13.62
C GLU A 312 -11.92 0.15 -13.18
N LEU A 313 -12.10 -0.72 -12.17
CA LEU A 313 -13.42 -1.07 -11.65
C LEU A 313 -14.14 0.15 -11.05
N PHE A 314 -13.44 0.96 -10.24
CA PHE A 314 -14.07 2.13 -9.64
C PHE A 314 -14.35 3.25 -10.64
N HIS A 315 -13.47 3.49 -11.61
CA HIS A 315 -13.76 4.42 -12.71
C HIS A 315 -14.97 3.95 -13.52
N LEU A 316 -15.05 2.65 -13.84
CA LEU A 316 -16.17 2.11 -14.62
C LEU A 316 -17.53 2.23 -13.93
N HIS A 317 -17.57 2.04 -12.61
CA HIS A 317 -18.83 1.89 -11.89
C HIS A 317 -19.25 3.10 -11.04
N LEU A 318 -18.34 4.02 -10.73
CA LEU A 318 -18.65 5.19 -9.90
C LEU A 318 -18.60 6.53 -10.66
N GLU A 319 -18.07 6.56 -11.89
CA GLU A 319 -18.15 7.73 -12.77
C GLU A 319 -19.51 7.90 -13.45
#